data_AF-A0A139QXL8-F1
#
_entry.id   AF-A0A139QXL8-F1
#
_cell.length_a   1.000
_cell.length_b   1.000
_cell.length_c   1.000
_cell.angle_alpha   90.00
_cell.angle_beta   90.00
_cell.angle_gamma   90.00
#
_symmetry.space_group_name_H-M   'P 1'
#
loop_
_entity.id
_entity.type
_entity.pdbx_description
1 polymer ?
#
loop_
_entity_poly.entity_id
_entity_poly.type
_entity_poly.pdbx_seq_one_letter_code
_entity_poly.pdbx_strand_id
1 'polypeptide(L)'
;MCPNSSIYSDEKSRVLVDKTKSGKVRPWREKKIANVDYFELLHILEFKKAERVKDCAEILEYKQNRETGERKLYRVWFCKSRLCPMCNWRRAMKHGIQSQKVVAEVIKQKPTVRWLFLTLTVKNVYDGEELNKSLSDMAQGFRRMMQYKKINKNYKWILCPVCGNKTRLKIREDTELKKFPLYCPKCRQENLIEIKQFKVTVITEPDAKTQSR
;
A
#
# COMPACT_ATOMS: atom_id res chain seq x y z
N MET A 1 48.78 -0.92 15.79
CA MET A 1 48.71 -1.68 14.51
C MET A 1 48.28 -3.09 14.86
N CYS A 2 47.02 -3.44 14.61
CA CYS A 2 46.52 -4.80 14.83
C CYS A 2 46.52 -5.53 13.47
N PRO A 3 47.00 -6.77 13.41
CA PRO A 3 47.17 -7.48 12.15
C PRO A 3 45.83 -7.94 11.58
N ASN A 4 45.70 -7.70 10.29
CA ASN A 4 44.67 -8.22 9.40
C ASN A 4 44.87 -9.74 9.28
N SER A 5 43.95 -10.55 9.81
CA SER A 5 43.86 -11.98 9.50
C SER A 5 42.57 -12.23 8.72
N SER A 6 42.74 -12.17 7.40
CA SER A 6 42.15 -13.08 6.41
C SER A 6 40.95 -13.92 6.83
N ILE A 7 39.81 -13.64 6.16
CA ILE A 7 39.05 -14.60 5.35
C ILE A 7 39.25 -16.07 5.77
N TYR A 8 38.29 -16.61 6.51
CA TYR A 8 37.97 -18.03 6.48
C TYR A 8 36.52 -18.20 6.04
N SER A 9 36.38 -18.87 4.91
CA SER A 9 35.14 -19.28 4.27
C SER A 9 34.58 -20.55 4.91
N ASP A 10 33.25 -20.55 5.00
CA ASP A 10 32.34 -21.69 4.79
C ASP A 10 32.21 -22.77 5.88
N GLU A 11 31.25 -22.55 6.79
CA GLU A 11 30.46 -23.64 7.36
C GLU A 11 28.96 -23.29 7.32
N LYS A 12 28.29 -23.83 6.29
CA LYS A 12 26.81 -23.99 6.16
C LYS A 12 26.01 -22.68 6.16
N SER A 13 26.19 -21.85 5.13
CA SER A 13 25.11 -20.92 4.74
C SER A 13 23.93 -21.72 4.16
N ARG A 14 23.06 -22.25 5.04
CA ARG A 14 21.81 -22.88 4.60
C ARG A 14 20.97 -21.81 3.91
N VAL A 15 20.93 -21.84 2.57
CA VAL A 15 20.11 -20.93 1.76
C VAL A 15 18.66 -21.03 2.23
N LEU A 16 18.09 -19.91 2.67
CA LEU A 16 16.70 -19.85 3.10
C LEU A 16 15.78 -20.14 1.91
N VAL A 17 15.05 -21.25 1.97
CA VAL A 17 14.03 -21.59 0.98
C VAL A 17 12.65 -21.21 1.52
N ASP A 18 12.16 -20.04 1.12
CA ASP A 18 10.82 -19.56 1.48
C ASP A 18 9.75 -20.18 0.55
N LYS A 19 8.83 -20.94 1.13
CA LYS A 19 7.73 -21.62 0.44
C LYS A 19 6.37 -21.08 0.87
N THR A 20 5.42 -21.03 -0.06
CA THR A 20 4.01 -20.77 0.25
C THR A 20 3.38 -21.95 0.99
N LYS A 21 2.16 -21.76 1.52
CA LYS A 21 1.35 -22.86 2.09
C LYS A 21 1.11 -24.01 1.10
N SER A 22 1.10 -23.72 -0.20
CA SER A 22 0.98 -24.69 -1.29
C SER A 22 2.31 -25.34 -1.70
N GLY A 23 3.42 -25.06 -0.98
CA GLY A 23 4.74 -25.61 -1.26
C GLY A 23 5.52 -24.92 -2.38
N LYS A 24 4.93 -23.95 -3.09
CA LYS A 24 5.61 -23.19 -4.16
C LYS A 24 6.69 -22.28 -3.58
N VAL A 25 7.90 -22.36 -4.13
CA VAL A 25 9.02 -21.49 -3.72
C VAL A 25 8.73 -20.05 -4.14
N ARG A 26 9.02 -19.10 -3.26
CA ARG A 26 8.90 -17.67 -3.57
C ARG A 26 10.04 -17.21 -4.47
N PRO A 27 9.75 -16.47 -5.55
CA PRO A 27 10.74 -16.08 -6.56
C PRO A 27 11.62 -14.89 -6.13
N TRP A 28 12.22 -14.94 -4.94
CA TRP A 28 13.06 -13.85 -4.42
C TRP A 28 14.25 -13.56 -5.35
N ARG A 29 14.93 -14.60 -5.83
CA ARG A 29 16.07 -14.50 -6.76
C ARG A 29 15.68 -13.84 -8.08
N GLU A 30 14.61 -14.31 -8.72
CA GLU A 30 14.12 -13.75 -9.99
C GLU A 30 13.77 -12.25 -9.84
N LYS A 31 13.12 -11.88 -8.73
CA LYS A 31 12.77 -10.47 -8.48
C LYS A 31 13.98 -9.60 -8.16
N LYS A 32 15.03 -10.17 -7.55
CA LYS A 32 16.30 -9.48 -7.32
C LYS A 32 17.09 -9.30 -8.61
N ILE A 33 17.13 -10.31 -9.50
CA ILE A 33 17.74 -10.18 -10.84
C ILE A 33 17.04 -9.08 -11.64
N ALA A 34 15.71 -9.12 -11.76
CA ALA A 34 14.95 -8.07 -12.45
C ALA A 34 15.18 -6.67 -11.85
N ASN A 35 15.51 -6.59 -10.56
CA ASN A 35 15.84 -5.35 -9.89
C ASN A 35 17.21 -4.81 -10.28
N VAL A 36 18.17 -5.67 -10.62
CA VAL A 36 19.46 -5.31 -11.22
C VAL A 36 19.24 -4.77 -12.64
N ASP A 37 18.46 -5.45 -13.48
CA ASP A 37 18.15 -4.97 -14.84
C ASP A 37 17.52 -3.56 -14.81
N TYR A 38 16.59 -3.34 -13.87
CA TYR A 38 15.98 -2.02 -13.69
C TYR A 38 16.97 -0.98 -13.15
N PHE A 39 17.95 -1.38 -12.34
CA PHE A 39 19.03 -0.51 -11.91
C PHE A 39 19.89 -0.08 -13.09
N GLU A 40 20.31 -1.00 -13.96
CA GLU A 40 21.13 -0.71 -15.13
C GLU A 40 20.47 0.34 -16.03
N LEU A 41 19.19 0.17 -16.33
CA LEU A 41 18.43 1.15 -17.10
C LEU A 41 18.41 2.53 -16.42
N LEU A 42 18.18 2.58 -15.11
CA LEU A 42 18.17 3.84 -14.37
C LEU A 42 19.55 4.50 -14.30
N HIS A 43 20.61 3.70 -14.26
CA HIS A 43 21.99 4.16 -14.21
C HIS A 43 22.39 4.77 -15.56
N ILE A 44 22.07 4.10 -16.68
CA ILE A 44 22.27 4.61 -18.05
C ILE A 44 21.53 5.94 -18.25
N LEU A 45 20.32 6.05 -17.71
CA LEU A 45 19.51 7.27 -17.79
C LEU A 45 19.83 8.30 -16.70
N GLU A 46 20.91 8.11 -15.94
CA GLU A 46 21.42 9.01 -14.90
C GLU A 46 20.39 9.41 -13.81
N PHE A 47 19.44 8.52 -13.51
CA PHE A 47 18.49 8.77 -12.44
C PHE A 47 19.15 8.60 -11.07
N LYS A 48 19.15 9.65 -10.24
CA LYS A 48 19.66 9.67 -8.85
C LYS A 48 19.19 8.52 -7.93
N LYS A 49 18.08 7.85 -8.28
CA LYS A 49 17.54 6.72 -7.50
C LYS A 49 18.16 5.36 -7.85
N ALA A 50 19.01 5.28 -8.88
CA ALA A 50 19.60 4.04 -9.38
C ALA A 50 20.30 3.25 -8.25
N GLU A 51 21.23 3.86 -7.52
CA GLU A 51 21.96 3.19 -6.42
C GLU A 51 21.01 2.64 -5.35
N ARG A 52 20.00 3.42 -4.94
CA ARG A 52 18.99 2.92 -3.98
C ARG A 52 18.23 1.70 -4.51
N VAL A 53 17.99 1.65 -5.82
CA VAL A 53 17.30 0.53 -6.46
C VAL A 53 18.19 -0.70 -6.49
N LYS A 54 19.50 -0.57 -6.74
CA LYS A 54 20.49 -1.64 -6.69
C LYS A 54 20.53 -2.34 -5.32
N ASP A 55 20.60 -1.54 -4.27
CA ASP A 55 20.70 -2.02 -2.89
C ASP A 55 19.35 -2.50 -2.30
N CYS A 56 18.29 -2.52 -3.12
CA CYS A 56 16.97 -2.86 -2.63
C CYS A 56 16.91 -4.32 -2.14
N ALA A 57 16.50 -4.48 -0.88
CA ALA A 57 16.40 -5.75 -0.19
C ALA A 57 17.72 -6.52 -0.05
N GLU A 58 18.85 -5.81 -0.07
CA GLU A 58 20.17 -6.40 0.18
C GLU A 58 20.38 -6.70 1.67
N ILE A 59 20.05 -5.72 2.52
CA ILE A 59 20.22 -5.83 3.96
C ILE A 59 18.94 -6.40 4.59
N LEU A 60 19.09 -7.55 5.25
CA LEU A 60 18.05 -8.23 6.02
C LEU A 60 18.51 -8.39 7.46
N GLU A 61 17.82 -7.76 8.40
CA GLU A 61 18.06 -7.94 9.83
C GLU A 61 17.07 -8.93 10.42
N TYR A 62 17.60 -9.86 11.22
CA TYR A 62 16.82 -10.86 11.93
C TYR A 62 16.96 -10.66 13.43
N LYS A 63 15.87 -10.88 14.16
CA LYS A 63 15.90 -11.08 15.61
C LYS A 63 15.89 -12.58 15.89
N GLN A 64 16.78 -13.02 16.76
CA GLN A 64 16.82 -14.40 17.21
C GLN A 64 16.04 -14.55 18.53
N ASN A 65 15.18 -15.55 18.60
CA ASN A 65 14.58 -15.97 19.86
C ASN A 65 15.66 -16.67 20.71
N ARG A 66 15.82 -16.22 21.96
CA ARG A 66 16.85 -16.73 22.87
C ARG A 66 16.58 -18.17 23.33
N GLU A 67 15.33 -18.59 23.36
CA GLU A 67 14.92 -19.92 23.84
C GLU A 67 14.86 -20.95 22.70
N THR A 68 14.24 -20.59 21.58
CA THR A 68 14.04 -21.52 20.45
C THR A 68 15.14 -21.44 19.39
N GLY A 69 16.01 -20.42 19.45
CA GLY A 69 17.02 -20.15 18.43
C GLY A 69 16.47 -19.67 17.09
N GLU A 70 15.15 -19.57 16.94
CA GLU A 70 14.47 -19.19 15.69
C GLU A 70 14.79 -17.74 15.31
N ARG A 71 15.06 -17.52 14.01
CA ARG A 71 15.32 -16.18 13.47
C ARG A 71 14.07 -15.65 12.79
N LYS A 72 13.53 -14.55 13.30
CA LYS A 72 12.42 -13.82 12.69
C LYS A 72 12.94 -12.57 11.99
N LEU A 73 12.55 -12.40 10.73
CA LEU A 73 12.88 -11.20 9.97
C LEU A 73 12.32 -9.97 10.69
N TYR A 74 13.19 -9.03 11.02
CA TYR A 74 12.87 -7.84 11.78
C TYR A 74 12.82 -6.59 10.90
N ARG A 75 13.85 -6.39 10.07
CA ARG A 75 13.96 -5.19 9.23
C ARG A 75 14.57 -5.50 7.87
N VAL A 76 14.10 -4.77 6.87
CA VAL A 76 14.58 -4.87 5.48
C VAL A 76 14.67 -3.48 4.87
N TRP A 77 15.72 -3.24 4.09
CA TRP A 77 15.94 -1.98 3.41
C TRP A 77 15.35 -2.03 2.01
N PHE A 78 14.26 -1.30 1.80
CA PHE A 78 13.61 -1.19 0.49
C PHE A 78 13.78 0.20 -0.10
N CYS A 79 14.04 0.27 -1.40
CA CYS A 79 14.20 1.53 -2.14
C CYS A 79 12.90 2.35 -2.28
N LYS A 80 11.74 1.69 -2.08
CA LYS A 80 10.37 2.25 -2.24
C LYS A 80 10.04 2.77 -3.64
N SER A 81 10.92 2.59 -4.63
CA SER A 81 10.65 2.95 -6.03
C SER A 81 9.42 2.18 -6.54
N ARG A 82 8.55 2.88 -7.27
CA ARG A 82 7.27 2.32 -7.74
C ARG A 82 7.48 1.17 -8.74
N LEU A 83 8.50 1.28 -9.58
CA LEU A 83 8.83 0.31 -10.64
C LEU A 83 9.91 -0.70 -10.23
N CYS A 84 10.49 -0.58 -9.03
CA CYS A 84 11.43 -1.59 -8.53
C CYS A 84 10.71 -2.94 -8.40
N PRO A 85 11.17 -4.02 -9.07
CA PRO A 85 10.51 -5.32 -9.06
C PRO A 85 10.31 -5.91 -7.67
N MET A 86 11.32 -5.79 -6.79
CA MET A 86 11.24 -6.22 -5.39
C MET A 86 10.15 -5.46 -4.61
N CYS A 87 10.16 -4.13 -4.69
CA CYS A 87 9.18 -3.29 -3.99
C CYS A 87 7.75 -3.49 -4.55
N ASN A 88 7.62 -3.59 -5.87
CA ASN A 88 6.34 -3.77 -6.54
C ASN A 88 5.75 -5.15 -6.21
N TRP A 89 6.55 -6.22 -6.29
CA TRP A 89 6.11 -7.56 -5.93
C TRP A 89 5.70 -7.67 -4.46
N ARG A 90 6.47 -7.08 -3.53
CA ARG A 90 6.08 -6.98 -2.12
C ARG A 90 4.73 -6.28 -1.95
N ARG A 91 4.53 -5.16 -2.66
CA ARG A 91 3.28 -4.40 -2.62
C ARG A 91 2.11 -5.24 -3.16
N ALA A 92 2.31 -5.97 -4.26
CA ALA A 92 1.32 -6.88 -4.82
C ALA A 92 0.93 -7.99 -3.83
N MET A 93 1.90 -8.61 -3.14
CA MET A 93 1.63 -9.60 -2.09
C MET A 93 0.80 -9.01 -0.94
N LYS A 94 1.18 -7.83 -0.46
CA LYS A 94 0.43 -7.14 0.60
C LYS A 94 -1.02 -6.87 0.16
N HIS A 95 -1.20 -6.33 -1.04
CA HIS A 95 -2.53 -6.04 -1.57
C HIS A 95 -3.35 -7.32 -1.77
N GLY A 96 -2.75 -8.41 -2.25
CA GLY A 96 -3.43 -9.70 -2.35
C GLY A 96 -3.98 -10.18 -1.01
N ILE A 97 -3.18 -10.14 0.05
CA ILE A 97 -3.61 -10.53 1.41
C ILE A 97 -4.71 -9.59 1.93
N GLN A 98 -4.57 -8.28 1.72
CA GLN A 98 -5.58 -7.31 2.13
C GLN A 98 -6.91 -7.55 1.43
N SER A 99 -6.89 -7.76 0.10
CA SER A 99 -8.08 -8.08 -0.68
C SER A 99 -8.73 -9.38 -0.22
N GLN A 100 -7.95 -10.42 0.07
CA GLN A 100 -8.48 -11.67 0.63
C GLN A 100 -9.21 -11.47 1.95
N LYS A 101 -8.63 -10.67 2.86
CA LYS A 101 -9.29 -10.34 4.14
C LYS A 101 -10.60 -9.57 3.92
N VAL A 102 -10.60 -8.60 3.02
CA VAL A 102 -11.81 -7.83 2.67
C VAL A 102 -12.88 -8.75 2.09
N VAL A 103 -12.52 -9.62 1.14
CA VAL A 103 -13.46 -10.58 0.53
C VAL A 103 -14.02 -11.54 1.59
N ALA A 104 -13.16 -12.10 2.45
CA ALA A 104 -13.60 -13.01 3.51
C ALA A 104 -14.58 -12.32 4.47
N GLU A 105 -14.35 -11.05 4.80
CA GLU A 105 -15.24 -10.30 5.68
C GLU A 105 -16.58 -9.96 4.99
N VAL A 106 -16.53 -9.57 3.71
CA VAL A 106 -17.75 -9.28 2.93
C VAL A 106 -18.63 -10.50 2.80
N ILE A 107 -18.06 -11.69 2.57
CA ILE A 107 -18.83 -12.95 2.48
C ILE A 107 -19.54 -13.26 3.81
N LYS A 108 -18.89 -13.01 4.95
CA LYS A 108 -19.50 -13.20 6.28
C LYS A 108 -20.66 -12.25 6.53
N GLN A 109 -20.49 -10.97 6.19
CA GLN A 109 -21.51 -9.95 6.46
C GLN A 109 -22.66 -9.96 5.44
N LYS A 110 -22.36 -10.30 4.17
CA LYS A 110 -23.29 -10.24 3.04
C LYS A 110 -23.17 -11.50 2.17
N PRO A 111 -23.73 -12.64 2.61
CA PRO A 111 -23.60 -13.91 1.88
C PRO A 111 -24.25 -13.89 0.49
N THR A 112 -25.21 -13.00 0.25
CA THR A 112 -25.94 -12.86 -1.03
C THR A 112 -25.27 -11.90 -2.03
N VAL A 113 -24.06 -11.40 -1.73
CA VAL A 113 -23.35 -10.47 -2.60
C VAL A 113 -23.01 -11.10 -3.95
N ARG A 114 -23.18 -10.35 -5.04
CA ARG A 114 -22.72 -10.73 -6.38
C ARG A 114 -21.43 -9.98 -6.71
N TRP A 115 -20.39 -10.72 -7.07
CA TRP A 115 -19.12 -10.15 -7.49
C TRP A 115 -19.17 -9.82 -8.98
N LEU A 116 -18.68 -8.63 -9.33
CA LEU A 116 -18.47 -8.24 -10.73
C LEU A 116 -16.97 -8.25 -11.01
N PHE A 117 -16.52 -9.19 -11.83
CA PHE A 117 -15.18 -9.16 -12.39
C PHE A 117 -15.23 -8.40 -13.71
N LEU A 118 -14.63 -7.21 -13.74
CA LEU A 118 -14.69 -6.31 -14.89
C LEU A 118 -13.26 -5.97 -15.35
N THR A 119 -12.92 -6.39 -16.56
CA THR A 119 -11.67 -6.01 -17.23
C THR A 119 -11.99 -4.97 -18.29
N LEU A 120 -11.44 -3.76 -18.12
CA LEU A 120 -11.56 -2.68 -19.09
C LEU A 120 -10.21 -2.49 -19.77
N THR A 121 -10.18 -2.63 -21.10
CA THR A 121 -8.96 -2.49 -21.91
C THR A 121 -9.08 -1.30 -22.85
N VAL A 122 -7.98 -0.59 -23.05
CA VAL A 122 -7.83 0.45 -24.06
C VAL A 122 -6.76 0.03 -25.06
N LYS A 123 -6.85 0.53 -26.30
CA LYS A 123 -5.80 0.32 -27.30
C LYS A 123 -4.48 0.95 -26.80
N ASN A 124 -3.35 0.32 -27.10
CA ASN A 124 -2.04 0.87 -26.79
C ASN A 124 -1.86 2.22 -27.48
N VAL A 125 -1.24 3.16 -26.77
CA VAL A 125 -0.94 4.51 -27.23
C VAL A 125 0.57 4.69 -27.26
N TYR A 126 1.10 5.36 -28.29
CA TYR A 126 2.54 5.43 -28.53
C TYR A 126 3.13 6.84 -28.33
N ASP A 127 2.31 7.89 -28.40
CA ASP A 127 2.73 9.27 -28.17
C ASP A 127 2.21 9.83 -26.82
N GLY A 128 2.86 10.90 -26.35
CA GLY A 128 2.57 11.50 -25.04
C GLY A 128 1.25 12.28 -24.99
N GLU A 129 0.79 12.83 -26.11
CA GLU A 129 -0.43 13.65 -26.16
C GLU A 129 -1.68 12.75 -26.12
N GLU A 130 -1.72 11.73 -26.97
CA GLU A 130 -2.75 10.70 -26.97
C GLU A 130 -2.76 9.93 -25.65
N LEU A 131 -1.61 9.73 -24.99
CA LEU A 131 -1.57 9.05 -23.69
C LEU A 131 -2.37 9.84 -22.65
N ASN A 132 -2.15 11.15 -22.57
CA ASN A 132 -2.89 12.03 -21.67
C ASN A 132 -4.39 12.04 -21.99
N LYS A 133 -4.74 12.03 -23.29
CA LYS A 133 -6.13 11.93 -23.74
C LYS A 133 -6.77 10.60 -23.31
N SER A 134 -6.12 9.47 -23.58
CA SER A 134 -6.60 8.13 -23.22
C SER A 134 -6.77 7.97 -21.70
N LEU A 135 -5.81 8.47 -20.90
CA LEU A 135 -5.93 8.51 -19.44
C LEU A 135 -7.13 9.34 -18.99
N SER A 136 -7.36 10.49 -19.63
CA SER A 136 -8.49 11.37 -19.34
C SER A 136 -9.82 10.68 -19.67
N ASP A 137 -9.91 10.02 -20.82
CA ASP A 137 -11.10 9.29 -21.26
C ASP A 137 -11.43 8.13 -20.32
N MET A 138 -10.42 7.37 -19.88
CA MET A 138 -10.59 6.31 -18.88
C MET A 138 -11.11 6.87 -17.55
N ALA A 139 -10.52 7.97 -17.07
CA ALA A 139 -10.96 8.61 -15.83
C ALA A 139 -12.39 9.15 -15.93
N GLN A 140 -12.77 9.70 -17.09
CA GLN A 140 -14.14 10.15 -17.37
C GLN A 140 -15.12 8.97 -17.45
N GLY A 141 -14.74 7.87 -18.11
CA GLY A 141 -15.53 6.63 -18.15
C GLY A 141 -15.80 6.09 -16.75
N PHE A 142 -14.76 5.99 -15.91
CA PHE A 142 -14.91 5.58 -14.52
C PHE A 142 -15.79 6.53 -13.72
N ARG A 143 -15.65 7.86 -13.91
CA ARG A 143 -16.50 8.86 -13.26
C ARG A 143 -17.97 8.68 -13.61
N ARG A 144 -18.29 8.49 -14.91
CA ARG A 144 -19.66 8.26 -15.38
C ARG A 144 -20.25 6.98 -14.77
N MET A 145 -19.47 5.90 -14.74
CA MET A 145 -19.88 4.65 -14.09
C MET A 145 -20.21 4.88 -12.61
N MET A 146 -19.36 5.58 -11.86
CA MET A 146 -19.61 5.88 -10.44
C MET A 146 -20.81 6.80 -10.19
N GLN A 147 -21.26 7.55 -11.20
CA GLN A 147 -22.44 8.42 -11.12
C GLN A 147 -23.76 7.71 -11.42
N TYR A 148 -23.74 6.46 -11.93
CA TYR A 148 -24.97 5.68 -12.11
C TYR A 148 -25.77 5.62 -10.82
N LYS A 149 -27.09 5.86 -10.89
CA LYS A 149 -27.98 5.96 -9.70
C LYS A 149 -27.82 4.77 -8.74
N LYS A 150 -27.73 3.55 -9.28
CA LYS A 150 -27.54 2.31 -8.50
C LYS A 150 -26.21 2.28 -7.72
N ILE A 151 -25.14 2.87 -8.27
CA ILE A 151 -23.82 2.93 -7.65
C ILE A 151 -23.73 4.12 -6.70
N ASN A 152 -24.16 5.30 -7.13
CA ASN A 152 -24.04 6.54 -6.37
C ASN A 152 -24.84 6.50 -5.05
N LYS A 153 -25.97 5.77 -4.99
CA LYS A 153 -26.75 5.57 -3.76
C LYS A 153 -25.92 4.95 -2.61
N ASN A 154 -24.89 4.16 -2.94
CA ASN A 154 -24.08 3.44 -1.96
C ASN A 154 -22.95 4.29 -1.35
N TYR A 155 -22.72 5.51 -1.84
CA TYR A 155 -21.64 6.37 -1.36
C TYR A 155 -22.18 7.71 -0.86
N LYS A 156 -21.68 8.16 0.29
CA LYS A 156 -21.93 9.50 0.81
C LYS A 156 -20.60 10.23 1.03
N TRP A 157 -20.60 11.53 0.79
CA TRP A 157 -19.47 12.38 1.16
C TRP A 157 -19.49 12.60 2.67
N ILE A 158 -18.33 12.52 3.31
CA ILE A 158 -18.20 13.03 4.68
C ILE A 158 -18.28 14.55 4.59
N LEU A 159 -19.20 15.15 5.35
CA LEU A 159 -19.30 16.58 5.50
C LEU A 159 -18.42 17.03 6.66
N CYS A 160 -17.79 18.20 6.51
CA CYS A 160 -17.00 18.79 7.58
C CYS A 160 -17.94 19.17 8.75
N PRO A 161 -17.63 18.78 10.00
CA PRO A 161 -18.45 19.16 11.16
C PRO A 161 -18.43 20.67 11.43
N VAL A 162 -17.40 21.39 10.99
CA VAL A 162 -17.23 22.83 11.23
C VAL A 162 -18.00 23.68 10.21
N CYS A 163 -17.93 23.35 8.91
CA CYS A 163 -18.52 24.19 7.85
C CYS A 163 -19.57 23.52 6.98
N GLY A 164 -19.92 22.26 7.24
CA GLY A 164 -20.90 21.49 6.44
C GLY A 164 -20.46 21.17 5.01
N ASN A 165 -19.29 21.63 4.55
CA ASN A 165 -18.83 21.40 3.19
C ASN A 165 -18.31 19.98 2.98
N LYS A 166 -18.40 19.50 1.73
CA LYS A 166 -17.87 18.20 1.31
C LYS A 166 -16.36 18.12 1.56
N THR A 167 -15.91 17.08 2.26
CA THR A 167 -14.49 16.74 2.37
C THR A 167 -14.02 15.95 1.14
N ARG A 168 -12.75 15.53 1.12
CA ARG A 168 -12.19 14.69 0.04
C ARG A 168 -12.56 13.21 0.15
N LEU A 169 -13.27 12.80 1.20
CA LEU A 169 -13.52 11.40 1.51
C LEU A 169 -14.99 11.03 1.26
N LYS A 170 -15.17 9.92 0.54
CA LYS A 170 -16.45 9.23 0.40
C LYS A 170 -16.43 7.98 1.25
N ILE A 171 -17.56 7.71 1.88
CA ILE A 171 -17.79 6.51 2.69
C ILE A 171 -18.95 5.71 2.12
N ARG A 172 -18.94 4.41 2.40
CA ARG A 172 -20.06 3.50 2.21
C ARG A 172 -20.73 3.22 3.55
N GLU A 173 -21.86 2.52 3.51
CA GLU A 173 -22.64 2.17 4.70
C GLU A 173 -21.84 1.31 5.69
N ASP A 174 -21.01 0.41 5.16
CA ASP A 174 -20.16 -0.53 5.89
C ASP A 174 -18.78 0.06 6.26
N THR A 175 -18.55 1.36 6.02
CA THR A 175 -17.28 1.99 6.37
C THR A 175 -17.25 2.35 7.85
N GLU A 176 -16.35 1.72 8.60
CA GLU A 176 -16.02 2.09 9.98
C GLU A 176 -14.68 2.82 10.04
N LEU A 177 -14.68 4.04 10.59
CA LEU A 177 -13.47 4.80 10.88
C LEU A 177 -13.38 5.02 12.39
N LYS A 178 -12.24 4.70 13.00
CA LYS A 178 -11.98 4.89 14.44
C LYS A 178 -10.79 5.82 14.60
N LYS A 179 -10.94 6.88 15.40
CA LYS A 179 -9.90 7.90 15.64
C LYS A 179 -9.28 8.40 14.32
N PHE A 180 -10.13 8.69 13.35
CA PHE A 180 -9.67 9.07 12.01
C PHE A 180 -9.50 10.59 11.93
N PRO A 181 -8.30 11.10 11.60
CA PRO A 181 -8.10 12.52 11.44
C PRO A 181 -8.69 12.99 10.10
N LEU A 182 -9.79 13.73 10.15
CA LEU A 182 -10.49 14.28 9.00
C LEU A 182 -10.00 15.71 8.72
N TYR A 183 -9.21 15.85 7.65
CA TYR A 183 -8.83 17.16 7.13
C TYR A 183 -9.92 17.78 6.24
N CYS A 184 -10.30 19.03 6.52
CA CYS A 184 -11.18 19.82 5.67
C CYS A 184 -10.37 20.82 4.80
N PRO A 185 -10.43 20.74 3.46
CA PRO A 185 -9.70 21.68 2.60
C PRO A 185 -10.24 23.12 2.63
N LYS A 186 -11.50 23.33 3.06
CA LYS A 186 -12.09 24.68 3.16
C LYS A 186 -11.75 25.37 4.49
N CYS A 187 -11.90 24.66 5.61
CA CYS A 187 -11.54 25.20 6.93
C CYS A 187 -10.03 25.10 7.24
N ARG A 188 -9.30 24.26 6.51
CA ARG A 188 -7.89 23.89 6.76
C ARG A 188 -7.64 23.35 8.17
N GLN A 189 -8.68 22.81 8.81
CA GLN A 189 -8.64 22.20 10.14
C GLN A 189 -8.76 20.69 10.03
N GLU A 190 -8.16 20.02 11.01
CA GLU A 190 -8.20 18.58 11.18
C GLU A 190 -9.03 18.26 12.42
N ASN A 191 -10.04 17.40 12.26
CA ASN A 191 -10.89 16.96 13.37
C ASN A 191 -10.78 15.46 13.52
N LEU A 192 -10.63 14.97 14.75
CA LEU A 192 -10.67 13.53 15.01
C LEU A 192 -12.12 13.05 15.00
N ILE A 193 -12.43 12.09 14.12
CA ILE A 193 -13.79 11.58 13.97
C ILE A 193 -13.87 10.07 14.16
N GLU A 194 -15.05 9.60 14.57
CA GLU A 194 -15.48 8.22 14.44
C GLU A 194 -16.67 8.15 13.48
N ILE A 195 -16.69 7.13 12.62
CA ILE A 195 -17.78 6.90 11.68
C ILE A 195 -18.29 5.47 11.83
N LYS A 196 -19.61 5.33 12.00
CA LYS A 196 -20.34 4.05 11.92
C LYS A 196 -21.66 4.26 11.18
N GLN A 197 -21.97 3.43 10.18
CA GLN A 197 -23.24 3.48 9.43
C GLN A 197 -23.61 4.88 8.93
N PHE A 198 -22.67 5.60 8.32
CA PHE A 198 -22.78 7.00 7.88
C PHE A 198 -22.92 8.08 8.98
N LYS A 199 -23.02 7.71 10.26
CA LYS A 199 -23.04 8.68 11.36
C LYS A 199 -21.61 9.12 11.65
N VAL A 200 -21.37 10.42 11.64
CA VAL A 200 -20.08 11.05 11.99
C VAL A 200 -20.18 11.57 13.41
N THR A 201 -19.32 11.10 14.30
CA THR A 201 -19.13 11.63 15.64
C THR A 201 -17.77 12.31 15.72
N VAL A 202 -17.73 13.52 16.26
CA VAL A 202 -16.47 14.23 16.52
C VAL A 202 -15.97 13.78 17.88
N ILE A 203 -14.73 13.28 17.93
CA ILE A 203 -14.05 12.99 19.19
C ILE A 203 -13.44 14.32 19.63
N THR A 204 -14.14 14.99 20.54
CA THR A 204 -13.51 16.03 21.35
C THR A 204 -12.69 15.32 22.41
N GLU A 205 -11.36 15.29 22.25
CA GLU A 205 -10.52 15.08 23.43
C GLU A 205 -10.82 16.26 24.37
N PRO A 206 -11.21 16.03 25.64
CA PRO A 206 -11.36 17.14 26.57
C PRO A 206 -9.98 17.77 26.73
N ASP A 207 -9.82 18.99 26.22
CA ASP A 207 -8.62 19.79 26.45
C ASP A 207 -8.35 19.77 27.96
N ALA A 208 -7.16 19.29 28.34
CA ALA A 208 -6.71 19.36 29.71
C ALA A 208 -6.72 20.85 30.10
N LYS A 209 -7.59 21.23 31.04
CA LYS A 209 -7.60 22.59 31.60
C LYS A 209 -6.24 22.85 32.22
N THR A 210 -5.37 23.56 31.52
CA THR A 210 -4.17 24.14 32.13
C THR A 210 -4.64 25.25 33.05
N GLN A 211 -4.47 25.05 34.37
CA GLN A 211 -4.59 26.13 35.33
C GLN A 211 -3.49 27.14 35.03
N SER A 212 -3.88 28.34 34.60
CA SER A 212 -3.00 29.50 34.58
C SER A 212 -2.61 29.82 36.03
N ARG A 213 -1.30 29.87 36.28
CA ARG A 213 -0.75 30.38 37.53
C ARG A 213 -0.83 31.90 37.58
#